data_AF-A0A7C4ZUP5-F1
#
_entry.id   AF-A0A7C4ZUP5-F1
#
_cell.length_a   1.000
_cell.length_b   1.000
_cell.length_c   1.000
_cell.angle_alpha   90.00
_cell.angle_beta   90.00
_cell.angle_gamma   90.00
#
_symmetry.space_group_name_H-M   'P 1'
#
loop_
_entity.id
_entity.type
_entity.pdbx_description
1 polymer ?
#
loop_
_entity_poly.entity_id
_entity_poly.type
_entity_poly.pdbx_seq_one_letter_code
_entity_poly.pdbx_strand_id
1 'polypeptide(L)'
;MVKLFRIYLDTCVLVSAILESDPAWQQIHQKEAKIKNEEIQASKTILSTKICELKTSTYALGEFISMGRAKKFGKTLQEMFNLMSGEIFPRCDILSSNLAFQDIPKLDEKWGKIWTFAEINCTVNIKDVRSGEYLGSRNISCSLSKDLVCMHTKDGRENFGDFEIEKFNSLEYQAPAFEIMLFTKASEIAIRCNIHLTDALHILYAQGNTDIILTNDEEFYKKWANNPQLKQETGVYVKSTIEFVRWCQKHNIKL
;
A
#
# COMPACT_ATOMS: atom_id res chain seq x y z
N MET A 1 15.02 -29.41 0.03
CA MET A 1 13.70 -28.85 0.42
C MET A 1 13.28 -27.93 -0.71
N VAL A 2 12.21 -28.24 -1.45
CA VAL A 2 11.80 -27.44 -2.61
C VAL A 2 11.03 -26.22 -2.09
N LYS A 3 11.68 -25.06 -1.96
CA LYS A 3 10.98 -23.77 -1.77
C LYS A 3 10.26 -23.45 -3.09
N LEU A 4 8.94 -23.45 -3.11
CA LEU A 4 8.18 -23.46 -4.36
C LEU A 4 7.80 -22.07 -4.89
N PHE A 5 7.65 -21.03 -4.04
CA PHE A 5 7.32 -19.67 -4.50
C PHE A 5 7.83 -18.58 -3.54
N ARG A 6 8.40 -17.49 -4.08
CA ARG A 6 8.61 -16.24 -3.33
C ARG A 6 7.42 -15.33 -3.53
N ILE A 7 6.68 -15.05 -2.46
CA ILE A 7 5.37 -14.40 -2.53
C ILE A 7 5.42 -13.06 -1.81
N TYR A 8 5.10 -11.98 -2.52
CA TYR A 8 4.83 -10.69 -1.93
C TYR A 8 3.36 -10.60 -1.46
N LEU A 9 3.15 -10.27 -0.19
CA LEU A 9 1.84 -10.01 0.38
C LEU A 9 1.55 -8.51 0.31
N ASP A 10 0.53 -8.18 -0.48
CA ASP A 10 -0.10 -6.87 -0.49
C ASP A 10 -0.82 -6.58 0.84
N THR A 11 -1.07 -5.32 1.12
CA THR A 11 -1.65 -4.85 2.36
C THR A 11 -3.06 -5.36 2.59
N CYS A 12 -3.88 -5.41 1.56
CA CYS A 12 -5.23 -5.97 1.65
C CYS A 12 -5.21 -7.43 2.11
N VAL A 13 -4.17 -8.20 1.76
CA VAL A 13 -3.98 -9.58 2.24
C VAL A 13 -3.63 -9.59 3.72
N LEU A 14 -2.75 -8.71 4.17
CA LEU A 14 -2.41 -8.55 5.60
C LEU A 14 -3.64 -8.13 6.42
N VAL A 15 -4.43 -7.17 5.92
CA VAL A 15 -5.68 -6.71 6.53
C VAL A 15 -6.67 -7.86 6.65
N SER A 16 -6.93 -8.61 5.57
CA SER A 16 -7.86 -9.73 5.62
C SER A 16 -7.37 -10.87 6.51
N ALA A 17 -6.07 -11.17 6.51
CA ALA A 17 -5.48 -12.24 7.31
C ALA A 17 -5.43 -11.93 8.81
N ILE A 18 -5.27 -10.67 9.22
CA ILE A 18 -5.00 -10.29 10.62
C ILE A 18 -6.14 -9.46 11.22
N LEU A 19 -6.61 -8.42 10.54
CA LEU A 19 -7.59 -7.49 11.11
C LEU A 19 -9.03 -7.97 10.89
N GLU A 20 -9.37 -8.38 9.67
CA GLU A 20 -10.72 -8.87 9.36
C GLU A 20 -10.94 -10.31 9.87
N SER A 21 -9.85 -11.00 10.23
CA SER A 21 -9.91 -12.33 10.87
C SER A 21 -10.10 -12.28 12.38
N ASP A 22 -9.98 -11.10 13.00
CA ASP A 22 -10.16 -10.87 14.43
C ASP A 22 -11.60 -11.24 14.83
N PRO A 23 -11.81 -12.20 15.76
CA PRO A 23 -13.15 -12.61 16.18
C PRO A 23 -14.00 -11.46 16.71
N ALA A 24 -13.40 -10.49 17.42
CA ALA A 24 -14.12 -9.35 17.94
C ALA A 24 -14.61 -8.45 16.79
N TRP A 25 -13.77 -8.25 15.77
CA TRP A 25 -14.16 -7.53 14.58
C TRP A 25 -15.28 -8.25 13.82
N GLN A 26 -15.17 -9.57 13.61
CA GLN A 26 -16.18 -10.35 12.91
C GLN A 26 -17.53 -10.37 13.63
N GLN A 27 -17.54 -10.35 14.97
CA GLN A 27 -18.77 -10.26 15.76
C GLN A 27 -19.50 -8.92 15.58
N ILE A 28 -18.75 -7.83 15.41
CA ILE A 28 -19.30 -6.48 15.17
C ILE A 28 -19.71 -6.34 13.68
N HIS A 29 -18.91 -6.88 12.77
CA HIS A 29 -19.04 -6.72 11.31
C HIS A 29 -19.56 -7.99 10.61
N GLN A 30 -20.49 -8.73 11.21
CA GLN A 30 -20.92 -10.07 10.75
C GLN A 30 -21.30 -10.14 9.27
N LYS A 31 -22.02 -9.12 8.75
CA LYS A 31 -22.43 -9.08 7.35
C LYS A 31 -21.22 -8.99 6.41
N GLU A 32 -20.28 -8.10 6.72
CA GLU A 32 -19.06 -7.91 5.93
C GLU A 32 -18.15 -9.15 6.03
N ALA A 33 -17.96 -9.68 7.24
CA ALA A 33 -17.20 -10.89 7.48
C ALA A 33 -17.76 -12.10 6.70
N LYS A 34 -19.10 -12.22 6.61
CA LYS A 34 -19.75 -13.28 5.82
C LYS A 34 -19.48 -13.13 4.33
N ILE A 35 -19.54 -11.91 3.79
CA ILE A 35 -19.28 -11.63 2.37
C ILE A 35 -17.82 -11.95 2.03
N LYS A 36 -16.88 -11.55 2.89
CA LYS A 36 -15.43 -11.72 2.69
C LYS A 36 -14.86 -13.04 3.21
N ASN A 37 -15.68 -13.98 3.67
CA ASN A 37 -15.20 -15.14 4.40
C ASN A 37 -14.17 -15.96 3.59
N GLU A 38 -14.39 -16.16 2.30
CA GLU A 38 -13.43 -16.88 1.45
C GLU A 38 -12.07 -16.16 1.37
N GLU A 39 -12.06 -14.84 1.22
CA GLU A 39 -10.84 -14.01 1.17
C GLU A 39 -10.10 -14.05 2.51
N ILE A 40 -10.84 -13.93 3.61
CA ILE A 40 -10.27 -13.99 4.97
C ILE A 40 -9.61 -15.35 5.19
N GLN A 41 -10.31 -16.46 4.90
CA GLN A 41 -9.75 -17.79 5.09
C GLN A 41 -8.55 -18.06 4.17
N ALA A 42 -8.62 -17.63 2.90
CA ALA A 42 -7.51 -17.77 1.97
C ALA A 42 -6.28 -16.99 2.43
N SER A 43 -6.47 -15.73 2.83
CA SER A 43 -5.40 -14.86 3.33
C SER A 43 -4.76 -15.41 4.61
N LYS A 44 -5.56 -15.93 5.56
CA LYS A 44 -5.05 -16.63 6.75
C LYS A 44 -4.25 -17.88 6.41
N THR A 45 -4.72 -18.66 5.44
CA THR A 45 -4.05 -19.88 4.99
C THR A 45 -2.68 -19.54 4.41
N ILE A 46 -2.61 -18.51 3.56
CA ILE A 46 -1.36 -18.02 2.99
C ILE A 46 -0.42 -17.49 4.07
N LEU A 47 -0.89 -16.63 4.97
CA LEU A 47 -0.02 -16.05 6.01
C LEU A 47 0.56 -17.11 6.96
N SER A 48 -0.17 -18.21 7.19
CA SER A 48 0.27 -19.29 8.09
C SER A 48 1.08 -20.41 7.41
N THR A 49 1.22 -20.39 6.08
CA THR A 49 1.96 -21.42 5.35
C THR A 49 3.46 -21.38 5.65
N LYS A 50 4.09 -22.55 5.63
CA LYS A 50 5.56 -22.69 5.68
C LYS A 50 6.19 -23.11 4.35
N ILE A 51 5.36 -23.27 3.31
CA ILE A 51 5.83 -23.75 1.99
C ILE A 51 6.35 -22.59 1.13
N CYS A 52 5.77 -21.41 1.30
CA CYS A 52 6.12 -20.22 0.55
C CYS A 52 7.10 -19.35 1.33
N GLU A 53 7.98 -18.67 0.61
CA GLU A 53 8.78 -17.59 1.19
C GLU A 53 7.97 -16.31 1.10
N LEU A 54 7.29 -15.97 2.20
CA LEU A 54 6.44 -14.80 2.27
C LEU A 54 7.31 -13.56 2.48
N LYS A 55 7.00 -12.51 1.73
CA LYS A 55 7.64 -11.21 1.76
C LYS A 55 6.56 -10.14 1.83
N THR A 56 6.86 -9.02 2.47
CA THR A 56 6.06 -7.80 2.36
C THR A 56 6.99 -6.60 2.40
N SER A 57 6.51 -5.37 2.28
CA SER A 57 7.37 -4.18 2.27
C SER A 57 7.11 -3.26 3.45
N THR A 58 8.08 -2.39 3.73
CA THR A 58 7.89 -1.26 4.65
C THR A 58 6.72 -0.37 4.24
N TYR A 59 6.47 -0.22 2.93
CA TYR A 59 5.29 0.45 2.40
C TYR A 59 4.02 -0.29 2.82
N ALA A 60 3.87 -1.57 2.47
CA ALA A 60 2.71 -2.40 2.84
C ALA A 60 2.44 -2.41 4.35
N LEU A 61 3.48 -2.42 5.18
CA LEU A 61 3.36 -2.34 6.64
C LEU A 61 2.85 -0.98 7.13
N GLY A 62 3.38 0.13 6.63
CA GLY A 62 2.85 1.45 7.00
C GLY A 62 1.42 1.62 6.56
N GLU A 63 1.12 0.97 5.46
CA GLU A 63 -0.14 1.09 4.83
C GLU A 63 -1.16 0.14 5.51
N PHE A 64 -0.72 -0.95 6.13
CA PHE A 64 -1.46 -1.79 7.09
C PHE A 64 -1.74 -1.08 8.42
N ILE A 65 -0.73 -0.39 9.00
CA ILE A 65 -0.88 0.39 10.24
C ILE A 65 -1.96 1.46 10.07
N SER A 66 -1.86 2.21 8.98
CA SER A 66 -2.77 3.30 8.70
C SER A 66 -4.23 2.82 8.61
N MET A 67 -4.48 1.73 7.87
CA MET A 67 -5.80 1.10 7.79
C MET A 67 -6.29 0.58 9.15
N GLY A 68 -5.44 -0.11 9.92
CA GLY A 68 -5.84 -0.64 11.24
C GLY A 68 -6.15 0.44 12.28
N ARG A 69 -5.59 1.64 12.12
CA ARG A 69 -5.91 2.81 12.95
C ARG A 69 -7.16 3.57 12.49
N ALA A 70 -7.60 3.36 11.26
CA ALA A 70 -8.82 3.98 10.76
C ALA A 70 -10.04 3.54 11.58
N LYS A 71 -11.10 4.36 11.58
CA LYS A 71 -12.32 4.14 12.38
C LYS A 71 -12.92 2.73 12.23
N LYS A 72 -12.72 2.08 11.07
CA LYS A 72 -13.18 0.70 10.81
C LYS A 72 -12.64 -0.32 11.80
N PHE A 73 -11.38 -0.21 12.21
CA PHE A 73 -10.72 -1.15 13.13
C PHE A 73 -10.37 -0.51 14.47
N GLY A 74 -10.15 0.81 14.49
CA GLY A 74 -10.02 1.61 15.71
C GLY A 74 -8.82 1.25 16.60
N LYS A 75 -7.83 0.54 16.07
CA LYS A 75 -6.67 0.11 16.87
C LYS A 75 -5.73 1.29 17.11
N THR A 76 -5.07 1.28 18.26
CA THR A 76 -3.99 2.21 18.61
C THR A 76 -2.72 1.88 17.82
N LEU A 77 -1.79 2.83 17.76
CA LEU A 77 -0.49 2.59 17.14
C LEU A 77 0.28 1.45 17.83
N GLN A 78 0.21 1.36 19.16
CA GLN A 78 0.86 0.28 19.92
C GLN A 78 0.27 -1.09 19.58
N GLU A 79 -1.06 -1.20 19.49
CA GLU A 79 -1.71 -2.46 19.10
C GLU A 79 -1.30 -2.89 17.69
N MET A 80 -1.19 -1.94 16.76
CA MET A 80 -0.72 -2.23 15.41
C MET A 80 0.73 -2.73 15.39
N PHE A 81 1.63 -2.12 16.18
CA PHE A 81 3.01 -2.63 16.31
C PHE A 81 3.06 -4.03 16.92
N ASN A 82 2.24 -4.30 17.94
CA ASN A 82 2.15 -5.63 18.54
C ASN A 82 1.66 -6.67 17.52
N LEU A 83 0.66 -6.33 16.69
CA LEU A 83 0.18 -7.21 15.62
C LEU A 83 1.25 -7.46 14.55
N MET A 84 1.96 -6.44 14.08
CA MET A 84 3.05 -6.64 13.10
C MET A 84 4.15 -7.55 13.67
N SER A 85 4.55 -7.31 14.92
CA SER A 85 5.60 -8.09 15.58
C SER A 85 5.18 -9.53 15.86
N GLY A 86 3.92 -9.78 16.19
CA GLY A 86 3.41 -11.11 16.52
C GLY A 86 2.97 -11.93 15.30
N GLU A 87 2.42 -11.27 14.28
CA GLU A 87 1.75 -11.95 13.17
C GLU A 87 2.51 -11.84 11.84
N ILE A 88 3.28 -10.77 11.60
CA ILE A 88 3.91 -10.52 10.30
C ILE A 88 5.40 -10.86 10.32
N PHE A 89 6.18 -10.24 11.22
CA PHE A 89 7.64 -10.42 11.26
C PHE A 89 8.11 -11.88 11.43
N PRO A 90 7.39 -12.76 12.16
CA PRO A 90 7.80 -14.16 12.27
C PRO A 90 7.57 -14.98 10.99
N ARG A 91 6.80 -14.46 10.03
CA ARG A 91 6.29 -15.21 8.87
C ARG A 91 6.74 -14.62 7.54
N CYS A 92 7.05 -13.33 7.52
CA CYS A 92 7.39 -12.59 6.32
C CYS A 92 8.78 -11.94 6.43
N ASP A 93 9.58 -12.07 5.38
CA ASP A 93 10.73 -11.20 5.17
C ASP A 93 10.24 -9.79 4.82
N ILE A 94 10.85 -8.77 5.44
CA ILE A 94 10.52 -7.38 5.14
C ILE A 94 11.45 -6.84 4.07
N LEU A 95 10.90 -6.59 2.90
CA LEU A 95 11.59 -5.97 1.78
C LEU A 95 11.77 -4.48 2.02
N SER A 96 13.01 -4.04 1.82
CA SER A 96 13.35 -2.66 1.53
C SER A 96 13.57 -2.54 0.02
N SER A 97 13.21 -1.42 -0.61
CA SER A 97 13.45 -1.29 -2.05
C SER A 97 14.96 -1.14 -2.30
N ASN A 98 15.52 -2.04 -3.10
CA ASN A 98 16.91 -1.97 -3.55
C ASN A 98 16.96 -1.11 -4.82
N LEU A 99 16.69 0.17 -4.67
CA LEU A 99 16.98 1.12 -5.74
C LEU A 99 18.48 1.39 -5.70
N ALA A 100 19.21 1.00 -6.75
CA ALA A 100 20.65 1.19 -6.84
C ALA A 100 20.99 2.69 -6.86
N PHE A 101 21.24 3.25 -5.68
CA PHE A 101 21.90 4.52 -5.45
C PHE A 101 23.14 4.18 -4.65
N GLN A 102 24.33 4.39 -5.20
CA GLN A 102 25.58 3.87 -4.61
C GLN A 102 25.91 4.36 -3.19
N ASP A 103 25.15 5.29 -2.59
CA ASP A 103 25.53 5.96 -1.34
C ASP A 103 24.38 6.19 -0.32
N ILE A 104 23.29 5.42 -0.33
CA ILE A 104 22.24 5.57 0.71
C ILE A 104 22.46 4.54 1.83
N PRO A 105 22.83 4.96 3.05
CA PRO A 105 23.04 4.05 4.18
C PRO A 105 21.74 3.33 4.59
N LYS A 106 21.90 2.10 5.11
CA LYS A 106 20.81 1.33 5.73
C LYS A 106 20.08 2.19 6.77
N LEU A 107 18.76 2.30 6.65
CA LEU A 107 17.90 3.04 7.57
C LEU A 107 17.99 2.42 8.98
N ASP A 108 18.40 3.25 9.95
CA ASP A 108 18.57 3.01 11.39
C ASP A 108 17.23 2.93 12.18
N GLU A 109 17.14 2.13 13.23
CA GLU A 109 15.90 1.76 13.95
C GLU A 109 15.12 2.93 14.62
N LYS A 110 15.59 4.17 14.52
CA LYS A 110 14.93 5.39 15.04
C LYS A 110 13.92 6.06 14.08
N TRP A 111 13.82 5.64 12.81
CA TRP A 111 12.90 6.23 11.81
C TRP A 111 11.40 6.07 12.15
N GLY A 112 11.07 5.24 13.15
CA GLY A 112 9.71 4.98 13.64
C GLY A 112 8.99 6.13 14.40
N LYS A 113 9.32 7.41 14.21
CA LYS A 113 8.64 8.54 14.89
C LYS A 113 8.02 9.64 14.04
N ILE A 114 8.24 9.73 12.73
CA ILE A 114 7.59 10.75 11.87
C ILE A 114 7.25 10.09 10.54
N TRP A 115 6.15 9.33 10.49
CA TRP A 115 5.77 8.64 9.25
C TRP A 115 5.08 9.60 8.29
N THR A 116 5.88 10.34 7.53
CA THR A 116 5.49 11.15 6.38
C THR A 116 6.26 10.59 5.19
N PHE A 117 5.57 10.08 4.17
CA PHE A 117 6.22 9.49 2.99
C PHE A 117 6.71 10.58 2.02
N ALA A 118 6.09 11.75 2.04
CA ALA A 118 6.56 12.96 1.38
C ALA A 118 5.72 14.14 1.88
N GLU A 119 6.31 15.33 1.95
CA GLU A 119 5.56 16.57 2.03
C GLU A 119 5.63 17.28 0.67
N ILE A 120 4.48 17.58 0.08
CA ILE A 120 4.37 18.34 -1.16
C ILE A 120 3.90 19.74 -0.80
N ASN A 121 4.76 20.74 -0.96
CA ASN A 121 4.40 22.14 -0.88
C ASN A 121 4.11 22.62 -2.30
N CYS A 122 2.94 23.20 -2.56
CA CYS A 122 2.61 23.79 -3.84
C CYS A 122 1.92 25.13 -3.69
N THR A 123 2.19 26.03 -4.64
CA THR A 123 1.38 27.23 -4.83
C THR A 123 0.42 26.93 -5.97
N VAL A 124 -0.87 27.04 -5.72
CA VAL A 124 -1.92 26.77 -6.72
C VAL A 124 -2.79 28.00 -6.92
N ASN A 125 -3.44 28.07 -8.07
CA ASN A 125 -4.56 28.94 -8.36
C ASN A 125 -5.84 28.16 -8.07
N ILE A 126 -6.75 28.77 -7.30
CA ILE A 126 -8.04 28.17 -6.96
C ILE A 126 -9.20 29.01 -7.48
N LYS A 127 -10.31 28.34 -7.79
CA LYS A 127 -11.59 28.95 -8.10
C LYS A 127 -12.69 28.38 -7.22
N ASP A 128 -13.76 29.14 -7.02
CA ASP A 128 -14.97 28.68 -6.35
C ASP A 128 -15.67 27.65 -7.24
N VAL A 129 -16.04 26.49 -6.68
CA VAL A 129 -16.69 25.40 -7.45
C VAL A 129 -18.10 25.78 -7.91
N ARG A 130 -18.80 26.65 -7.18
CA ARG A 130 -20.20 27.00 -7.45
C ARG A 130 -20.32 28.19 -8.39
N SER A 131 -19.48 29.20 -8.23
CA SER A 131 -19.50 30.40 -9.08
C SER A 131 -18.49 30.36 -10.23
N GLY A 132 -17.48 29.48 -10.17
CA GLY A 132 -16.36 29.46 -11.12
C GLY A 132 -15.42 30.65 -10.99
N GLU A 133 -15.62 31.51 -9.98
CA GLU A 133 -14.84 32.73 -9.78
C GLU A 133 -13.44 32.41 -9.28
N TYR A 134 -12.43 33.09 -9.83
CA TYR A 134 -11.04 32.96 -9.38
C TYR A 134 -10.86 33.52 -7.97
N LEU A 135 -10.45 32.66 -7.03
CA LEU A 135 -10.29 32.98 -5.60
C LEU A 135 -8.84 33.38 -5.23
N GLY A 136 -7.95 33.45 -6.23
CA GLY A 136 -6.56 33.81 -6.04
C GLY A 136 -5.62 32.61 -5.91
N SER A 137 -4.36 32.91 -5.62
CA SER A 137 -3.35 31.89 -5.36
C SER A 137 -3.30 31.51 -3.87
N ARG A 138 -3.02 30.23 -3.59
CA ARG A 138 -2.90 29.67 -2.23
C ARG A 138 -1.69 28.74 -2.14
N ASN A 139 -1.05 28.78 -0.97
CA ASN A 139 -0.02 27.80 -0.62
C ASN A 139 -0.68 26.62 0.08
N ILE A 140 -0.50 25.43 -0.50
CA ILE A 140 -1.01 24.16 -0.01
C ILE A 140 0.20 23.29 0.34
N SER A 141 0.21 22.73 1.54
CA SER A 141 1.08 21.61 1.90
C SER A 141 0.24 20.34 1.96
N CYS A 142 0.59 19.35 1.16
CA CYS A 142 0.02 18.01 1.21
C CYS A 142 1.03 17.11 1.91
N SER A 143 0.70 16.65 3.11
CA SER A 143 1.38 15.49 3.67
C SER A 143 0.87 14.25 2.96
N LEU A 144 1.75 13.51 2.29
CA LEU A 144 1.44 12.21 1.73
C LEU A 144 1.78 11.13 2.75
N SER A 145 0.75 10.47 3.23
CA SER A 145 0.81 9.13 3.78
C SER A 145 -0.26 8.28 3.13
N LYS A 146 -0.11 6.95 3.14
CA LYS A 146 -1.02 6.04 2.43
C LYS A 146 -2.49 6.43 2.51
N ASP A 147 -3.00 6.76 3.70
CA ASP A 147 -4.41 7.12 3.90
C ASP A 147 -4.66 8.58 4.27
N LEU A 148 -3.62 9.43 4.22
CA LEU A 148 -3.78 10.85 4.52
C LEU A 148 -3.08 11.64 3.42
N VAL A 149 -3.86 12.16 2.48
CA VAL A 149 -3.55 13.44 1.84
C VAL A 149 -4.13 14.49 2.76
N CYS A 150 -3.40 14.86 3.81
CA CYS A 150 -3.82 16.01 4.60
C CYS A 150 -3.32 17.25 3.87
N MET A 151 -4.23 17.96 3.22
CA MET A 151 -3.91 19.25 2.63
C MET A 151 -4.11 20.30 3.72
N HIS A 152 -3.04 20.99 4.07
CA HIS A 152 -3.03 22.10 4.99
C HIS A 152 -2.68 23.36 4.21
N THR A 153 -3.40 24.45 4.42
CA THR A 153 -2.88 25.77 4.05
C THR A 153 -1.95 26.23 5.16
N LYS A 154 -0.78 26.79 4.82
CA LYS A 154 0.13 27.38 5.82
C LYS A 154 -0.50 28.57 6.56
N ASP A 155 -1.63 29.07 6.09
CA ASP A 155 -2.32 30.27 6.59
C ASP A 155 -3.30 29.99 7.75
N GLY A 156 -3.38 28.74 8.24
CA GLY A 156 -3.88 28.45 9.59
C GLY A 156 -5.39 28.55 9.85
N ARG A 157 -6.27 28.54 8.84
CA ARG A 157 -7.73 28.48 9.05
C ARG A 157 -8.50 27.56 8.10
N GLU A 158 -9.21 26.64 8.76
CA GLU A 158 -10.60 26.15 8.58
C GLU A 158 -11.09 25.70 7.20
N ASN A 159 -11.58 24.46 7.18
CA ASN A 159 -12.55 23.83 6.28
C ASN A 159 -12.37 24.11 4.78
N PHE A 160 -12.14 23.04 4.01
CA PHE A 160 -12.34 23.05 2.56
C PHE A 160 -13.75 23.60 2.26
N GLY A 161 -13.84 24.87 1.88
CA GLY A 161 -14.92 25.31 1.00
C GLY A 161 -14.79 24.55 -0.31
N ASP A 162 -15.88 24.44 -1.07
CA ASP A 162 -15.86 23.81 -2.39
C ASP A 162 -15.00 24.66 -3.34
N PHE A 163 -13.68 24.43 -3.39
CA PHE A 163 -12.77 25.07 -4.34
C PHE A 163 -12.10 24.04 -5.25
N GLU A 164 -11.83 24.44 -6.49
CA GLU A 164 -11.17 23.62 -7.50
C GLU A 164 -9.77 24.18 -7.78
N ILE A 165 -8.78 23.29 -7.92
CA ILE A 165 -7.43 23.65 -8.35
C ILE A 165 -7.44 23.84 -9.86
N GLU A 166 -7.26 25.08 -10.30
CA GLU A 166 -7.20 25.43 -11.71
C GLU A 166 -5.80 25.20 -12.30
N LYS A 167 -4.75 25.58 -11.55
CA LYS A 167 -3.37 25.54 -12.03
C LYS A 167 -2.37 25.44 -10.88
N PHE A 168 -1.31 24.66 -11.09
CA PHE A 168 -0.13 24.66 -10.23
C PHE A 168 0.87 25.72 -10.71
N ASN A 169 1.25 26.63 -9.83
CA ASN A 169 2.24 27.67 -10.10
C ASN A 169 3.64 27.25 -9.65
N SER A 170 3.74 26.51 -8.56
CA SER A 170 5.00 25.94 -8.05
C SER A 170 4.74 24.63 -7.33
N LEU A 171 5.78 23.80 -7.25
CA LEU A 171 5.74 22.48 -6.63
C LEU A 171 7.11 22.19 -6.04
N GLU A 172 7.16 22.03 -4.72
CA GLU A 172 8.35 21.73 -3.92
C GLU A 172 8.08 20.45 -3.13
N TYR A 173 8.96 19.46 -3.32
CA TYR A 173 8.89 18.19 -2.62
C TYR A 173 9.92 18.17 -1.49
N GLN A 174 9.48 17.86 -0.28
CA GLN A 174 10.34 17.58 0.86
C GLN A 174 10.14 16.13 1.27
N ALA A 175 11.09 15.29 0.86
CA ALA A 175 11.19 13.90 1.27
C ALA A 175 12.68 13.49 1.22
N PRO A 176 13.14 12.52 2.03
CA PRO A 176 14.40 11.84 1.80
C PRO A 176 14.58 11.49 0.32
N ALA A 177 15.79 11.68 -0.23
CA ALA A 177 16.06 11.47 -1.66
C ALA A 177 15.63 10.08 -2.17
N PHE A 178 15.70 9.07 -1.30
CA PHE A 178 15.19 7.73 -1.52
C PHE A 178 13.68 7.69 -1.82
N GLU A 179 12.87 8.43 -1.06
CA GLU A 179 11.40 8.43 -1.21
C GLU A 179 10.99 9.16 -2.49
N ILE A 180 11.63 10.28 -2.83
CA ILE A 180 11.42 10.96 -4.12
C ILE A 180 11.67 10.00 -5.29
N MET A 181 12.76 9.24 -5.21
CA MET A 181 13.12 8.28 -6.24
C MET A 181 12.13 7.10 -6.30
N LEU A 182 11.71 6.59 -5.14
CA LEU A 182 10.69 5.55 -5.03
C LEU A 182 9.38 6.00 -5.69
N PHE A 183 8.89 7.20 -5.37
CA PHE A 183 7.68 7.76 -5.95
C PHE A 183 7.81 8.05 -7.44
N THR A 184 8.97 8.53 -7.89
CA THR A 184 9.22 8.78 -9.31
C THR A 184 9.14 7.46 -10.09
N LYS A 185 9.80 6.40 -9.59
CA LYS A 185 9.76 5.08 -10.23
C LYS A 185 8.38 4.44 -10.18
N ALA A 186 7.67 4.55 -9.07
CA ALA A 186 6.29 4.11 -9.00
C ALA A 186 5.38 4.89 -9.95
N SER A 187 5.60 6.20 -10.12
CA SER A 187 4.82 7.03 -11.07
C SER A 187 5.10 6.65 -12.53
N GLU A 188 6.35 6.35 -12.88
CA GLU A 188 6.72 5.83 -14.20
C GLU A 188 5.97 4.52 -14.51
N ILE A 189 5.89 3.61 -13.54
CA ILE A 189 5.12 2.36 -13.65
C ILE A 189 3.63 2.70 -13.76
N ALA A 190 3.08 3.51 -12.85
CA ALA A 190 1.65 3.84 -12.80
C ALA A 190 1.15 4.42 -14.13
N ILE A 191 1.88 5.39 -14.71
CA ILE A 191 1.55 6.02 -15.98
C ILE A 191 1.63 5.02 -17.13
N ARG A 192 2.75 4.28 -17.24
CA ARG A 192 2.97 3.32 -18.31
C ARG A 192 1.93 2.19 -18.30
N CYS A 193 1.52 1.80 -17.10
CA CYS A 193 0.68 0.64 -16.86
C CYS A 193 -0.80 0.99 -16.67
N ASN A 194 -1.12 2.28 -16.58
CA ASN A 194 -2.45 2.79 -16.26
C ASN A 194 -3.05 2.17 -14.99
N ILE A 195 -2.27 2.14 -13.91
CA ILE A 195 -2.65 1.64 -12.58
C ILE A 195 -2.55 2.74 -11.53
N HIS A 196 -3.12 2.51 -10.35
CA HIS A 196 -2.94 3.45 -9.24
C HIS A 196 -1.48 3.48 -8.77
N LEU A 197 -1.04 4.65 -8.32
CA LEU A 197 0.32 4.85 -7.78
C LEU A 197 0.62 3.91 -6.61
N THR A 198 -0.38 3.62 -5.78
CA THR A 198 -0.29 2.67 -4.66
C THR A 198 0.07 1.27 -5.15
N ASP A 199 -0.63 0.77 -6.18
CA ASP A 199 -0.36 -0.54 -6.79
C ASP A 199 1.05 -0.59 -7.38
N ALA A 200 1.46 0.50 -8.04
CA ALA A 200 2.80 0.65 -8.60
C ALA A 200 3.91 0.57 -7.54
N LEU A 201 3.67 1.07 -6.32
CA LEU A 201 4.60 0.91 -5.20
C LEU A 201 4.73 -0.57 -4.80
N HIS A 202 3.61 -1.31 -4.68
CA HIS A 202 3.67 -2.75 -4.39
C HIS A 202 4.47 -3.52 -5.44
N ILE A 203 4.30 -3.20 -6.73
CA ILE A 203 5.07 -3.78 -7.83
C ILE A 203 6.56 -3.47 -7.68
N LEU A 204 6.90 -2.21 -7.38
CA LEU A 204 8.30 -1.77 -7.28
C LEU A 204 9.04 -2.50 -6.15
N TYR A 205 8.38 -2.77 -5.01
CA TYR A 205 8.96 -3.59 -3.94
C TYR A 205 9.06 -5.07 -4.32
N ALA A 206 8.07 -5.59 -5.03
CA ALA A 206 8.00 -7.00 -5.43
C ALA A 206 9.00 -7.37 -6.54
N GLN A 207 9.28 -6.45 -7.45
CA GLN A 207 10.14 -6.65 -8.63
C GLN A 207 11.56 -7.09 -8.23
N GLY A 208 12.05 -8.17 -8.83
CA GLY A 208 13.37 -8.75 -8.54
C GLY A 208 13.47 -9.53 -7.21
N ASN A 209 12.52 -9.34 -6.29
CA ASN A 209 12.51 -9.98 -4.97
C ASN A 209 11.55 -11.17 -4.89
N THR A 210 10.48 -11.15 -5.68
CA THR A 210 9.36 -12.10 -5.60
C THR A 210 8.93 -12.58 -6.97
N ASP A 211 8.23 -13.72 -6.99
CA ASP A 211 7.65 -14.30 -8.20
C ASP A 211 6.17 -13.93 -8.34
N ILE A 212 5.46 -13.77 -7.21
CA ILE A 212 4.01 -13.55 -7.17
C ILE A 212 3.68 -12.45 -6.16
N ILE A 213 2.87 -11.46 -6.55
CA ILE A 213 2.12 -10.58 -5.66
C ILE A 213 0.74 -11.21 -5.42
N LEU A 214 0.40 -11.41 -4.15
CA LEU A 214 -0.97 -11.74 -3.75
C LEU A 214 -1.68 -10.49 -3.27
N THR A 215 -2.83 -10.20 -3.87
CA THR A 215 -3.70 -9.06 -3.56
C THR A 215 -5.17 -9.47 -3.62
N ASN A 216 -5.99 -8.99 -2.69
CA ASN A 216 -7.45 -9.10 -2.75
C ASN A 216 -8.10 -7.88 -3.42
N ASP A 217 -7.31 -6.93 -3.92
CA ASP A 217 -7.82 -5.82 -4.72
C ASP A 217 -8.19 -6.32 -6.13
N GLU A 218 -9.49 -6.40 -6.38
CA GLU A 218 -10.05 -6.88 -7.64
C GLU A 218 -9.69 -5.99 -8.83
N GLU A 219 -9.61 -4.68 -8.63
CA GLU A 219 -9.20 -3.78 -9.71
C GLU A 219 -7.74 -4.01 -10.07
N PHE A 220 -6.88 -4.17 -9.06
CA PHE A 220 -5.45 -4.34 -9.27
C PHE A 220 -5.15 -5.63 -10.05
N TYR A 221 -5.62 -6.79 -9.60
CA TYR A 221 -5.30 -8.03 -10.31
C TYR A 221 -6.02 -8.15 -11.67
N LYS A 222 -7.22 -7.59 -11.86
CA LYS A 222 -7.89 -7.56 -13.18
C LYS A 222 -7.13 -6.70 -14.18
N LYS A 223 -6.70 -5.50 -13.77
CA LYS A 223 -5.87 -4.62 -14.62
C LYS A 223 -4.55 -5.30 -14.96
N TRP A 224 -3.95 -6.02 -14.01
CA TRP A 224 -2.72 -6.78 -14.25
C TRP A 224 -2.90 -7.96 -15.20
N ALA A 225 -3.98 -8.74 -15.05
CA ALA A 225 -4.28 -9.88 -15.92
C ALA A 225 -4.47 -9.45 -17.39
N ASN A 226 -5.01 -8.25 -17.59
CA ASN A 226 -5.24 -7.67 -18.91
C ASN A 226 -3.99 -7.00 -19.52
N ASN A 227 -2.85 -6.99 -18.82
CA ASN A 227 -1.60 -6.38 -19.30
C ASN A 227 -0.43 -7.38 -19.30
N PRO A 228 -0.34 -8.28 -20.31
CA PRO A 228 0.72 -9.28 -20.39
C PRO A 228 2.13 -8.70 -20.56
N GLN A 229 2.24 -7.46 -21.03
CA GLN A 229 3.51 -6.75 -21.22
C GLN A 229 4.18 -6.44 -19.87
N LEU A 230 3.39 -6.13 -18.85
CA LEU A 230 3.86 -5.92 -17.48
C LEU A 230 4.51 -7.15 -16.86
N LYS A 231 3.96 -8.33 -17.13
CA LYS A 231 4.57 -9.60 -16.73
C LYS A 231 5.96 -9.77 -17.36
N GLN A 232 6.13 -9.37 -18.62
CA GLN A 232 7.41 -9.46 -19.31
C GLN A 232 8.44 -8.44 -18.78
N GLU A 233 8.00 -7.24 -18.41
CA GLU A 233 8.87 -6.17 -17.92
C GLU A 233 9.28 -6.33 -16.45
N THR A 234 8.37 -6.78 -15.59
CA THR A 234 8.60 -6.87 -14.13
C THR A 234 9.01 -8.27 -13.66
N GLY A 235 8.64 -9.30 -14.42
CA GLY A 235 8.83 -10.70 -14.04
C GLY A 235 7.89 -11.19 -12.92
N VAL A 236 6.92 -10.37 -12.49
CA VAL A 236 6.04 -10.68 -11.35
C VAL A 236 4.63 -11.02 -11.82
N TYR A 237 4.06 -12.06 -11.22
CA TYR A 237 2.66 -12.45 -11.39
C TYR A 237 1.79 -11.80 -10.32
N VAL A 238 0.63 -11.25 -10.66
CA VAL A 238 -0.35 -10.80 -9.65
C VAL A 238 -1.51 -11.78 -9.63
N LYS A 239 -1.97 -12.15 -8.44
CA LYS A 239 -3.07 -13.09 -8.25
C LYS A 239 -3.88 -12.80 -6.99
N SER A 240 -5.15 -13.19 -6.97
CA SER A 240 -5.90 -13.19 -5.71
C SER A 240 -5.52 -14.32 -4.77
N THR A 241 -5.70 -14.11 -3.47
CA THR A 241 -5.44 -15.13 -2.45
C THR A 241 -6.30 -16.38 -2.67
N ILE A 242 -7.58 -16.19 -3.00
CA ILE A 242 -8.53 -17.27 -3.30
C ILE A 242 -8.05 -18.08 -4.50
N GLU A 243 -7.72 -17.42 -5.60
CA GLU A 243 -7.27 -18.12 -6.80
C GLU A 243 -5.93 -18.83 -6.59
N PHE A 244 -5.02 -18.26 -5.78
CA PHE A 244 -3.76 -18.90 -5.42
C PHE A 244 -3.98 -20.18 -4.60
N VAL A 245 -4.81 -20.11 -3.57
CA VAL A 245 -5.16 -21.27 -2.73
C VAL A 245 -5.82 -22.37 -3.57
N ARG A 246 -6.81 -22.02 -4.41
CA ARG A 246 -7.48 -22.98 -5.31
C ARG A 246 -6.50 -23.62 -6.29
N TRP A 247 -5.54 -22.85 -6.81
CA TRP A 247 -4.50 -23.38 -7.70
C TRP A 247 -3.58 -24.35 -6.96
N CYS A 248 -3.18 -24.05 -5.72
CA CYS A 248 -2.38 -24.96 -4.89
C CYS A 248 -3.13 -26.27 -4.64
N GLN A 249 -4.41 -26.20 -4.26
CA GLN A 249 -5.27 -27.36 -4.04
C GLN A 249 -5.37 -28.24 -5.30
N LYS A 250 -5.60 -27.63 -6.47
CA LYS A 250 -5.68 -28.35 -7.75
C LYS A 250 -4.39 -29.11 -8.09
N HIS A 251 -3.23 -28.61 -7.65
CA HIS A 251 -1.93 -29.23 -7.90
C HIS A 251 -1.40 -30.01 -6.69
N ASN A 252 -2.25 -30.33 -5.71
CA ASN A 252 -1.89 -31.07 -4.49
C ASN A 252 -0.76 -30.41 -3.66
N ILE A 253 -0.65 -29.09 -3.71
CA ILE A 253 0.26 -28.29 -2.88
C ILE A 253 -0.47 -27.98 -1.57
N LYS A 254 0.05 -28.51 -0.44
CA LYS A 254 -0.54 -28.32 0.89
C LYS A 254 -0.02 -27.05 1.55
N LEU A 255 -0.70 -25.93 1.31
CA LEU A 255 -0.40 -24.66 1.99
C LEU A 255 -0.50 -24.77 3.52
#